data_AF-A0A7X2JB25-F1
#
_entry.id   AF-A0A7X2JB25-F1
#
_cell.length_a   1.000
_cell.length_b   1.000
_cell.length_c   1.000
_cell.angle_alpha   90.00
_cell.angle_beta   90.00
_cell.angle_gamma   90.00
#
_symmetry.space_group_name_H-M   'P 1'
#
loop_
_entity.id
_entity.type
_entity.pdbx_description
1 polymer ?
#
loop_
_entity_poly.entity_id
_entity_poly.type
_entity_poly.pdbx_seq_one_letter_code
_entity_poly.pdbx_strand_id
1 'polypeptide(L)'
;MKSLDREDLVPLRKCLDELLDFIRELQMEEIPYFYRCLENMKYNLEICFLVQYEGWEQMEQILIRDWSAANHVLIGIPGFDFAAKSAAEKAELDCRFIELLANIETFLA
;
A
#
# COMPACT_ATOMS: atom_id res chain seq x y z
N MET A 1 -4.70 17.12 -0.18
CA MET A 1 -3.59 16.65 -1.02
C MET A 1 -2.36 17.45 -0.73
N LYS A 2 -1.59 16.96 0.23
CA LYS A 2 -0.18 17.32 0.38
C LYS A 2 0.54 16.87 -0.90
N SER A 3 1.46 17.69 -1.41
CA SER A 3 2.36 17.28 -2.49
C SER A 3 3.34 16.24 -1.95
N LEU A 4 3.53 15.13 -2.65
CA LEU A 4 4.51 14.12 -2.30
C LEU A 4 5.92 14.61 -2.66
N ASP A 5 6.73 14.96 -1.67
CA ASP A 5 8.10 15.40 -1.92
C ASP A 5 9.04 14.22 -2.22
N ARG A 6 10.17 14.47 -2.87
CA ARG A 6 11.20 13.44 -3.14
C ARG A 6 11.66 12.73 -1.86
N GLU A 7 11.71 13.45 -0.74
CA GLU A 7 12.11 12.93 0.57
C GLU A 7 11.10 11.93 1.14
N ASP A 8 9.82 12.02 0.75
CA ASP A 8 8.73 11.16 1.19
C ASP A 8 8.74 9.80 0.47
N LEU A 9 9.42 9.66 -0.67
CA LEU A 9 9.40 8.45 -1.49
C LEU A 9 10.00 7.22 -0.78
N VAL A 10 11.11 7.41 -0.05
CA VAL A 10 11.78 6.30 0.66
C VAL A 10 10.94 5.82 1.85
N PRO A 11 10.43 6.71 2.73
CA PRO A 11 9.45 6.33 3.75
C PRO A 11 8.23 5.61 3.18
N LEU A 12 7.62 6.14 2.12
CA LEU A 12 6.45 5.53 1.48
C LEU A 12 6.75 4.09 1.00
N ARG A 13 7.90 3.87 0.37
CA ARG A 13 8.31 2.52 -0.06
C ARG A 13 8.39 1.54 1.11
N LYS A 14 8.89 1.98 2.28
CA LYS A 14 8.95 1.13 3.48
C LYS A 14 7.56 0.79 4.02
N CYS A 15 6.65 1.77 4.04
CA CYS A 15 5.26 1.51 4.44
C CYS A 15 4.57 0.52 3.49
N LEU A 16 4.83 0.62 2.17
CA LEU A 16 4.36 -0.35 1.19
C LEU A 16 4.96 -1.75 1.42
N ASP A 17 6.27 -1.85 1.71
CA ASP A 17 6.91 -3.12 2.07
C ASP A 17 6.21 -3.79 3.26
N GLU A 18 6.02 -3.05 4.36
CA GLU A 18 5.40 -3.58 5.57
C GLU A 18 3.96 -4.05 5.34
N LEU A 19 3.18 -3.30 4.55
CA LEU A 19 1.81 -3.69 4.20
C LEU A 19 1.79 -4.94 3.31
N LEU A 20 2.66 -5.02 2.31
CA LEU A 20 2.74 -6.15 1.39
C LEU A 20 3.18 -7.44 2.10
N ASP A 21 4.13 -7.33 3.05
CA ASP A 21 4.57 -8.46 3.85
C ASP A 21 3.47 -8.92 4.81
N PHE A 22 2.77 -7.98 5.47
CA PHE A 22 1.61 -8.30 6.31
C PHE A 22 0.54 -9.08 5.54
N ILE A 23 0.15 -8.61 4.33
CA ILE A 23 -0.87 -9.30 3.53
C ILE A 23 -0.41 -10.70 3.09
N ARG A 24 0.89 -10.88 2.79
CA ARG A 24 1.45 -12.21 2.45
C ARG A 24 1.39 -13.17 3.64
N GLU A 25 1.59 -12.68 4.86
CA GLU A 25 1.54 -13.48 6.08
C GLU A 25 0.14 -13.99 6.43
N LEU A 26 -0.93 -13.37 5.89
CA LEU A 26 -2.32 -13.80 6.10
C LEU A 26 -2.66 -15.16 5.46
N GLN A 27 -1.71 -15.82 4.78
CA GLN A 27 -1.85 -17.17 4.17
C GLN A 27 -3.12 -17.34 3.33
N MET A 28 -3.43 -16.32 2.52
CA MET A 28 -4.60 -16.32 1.67
C MET A 28 -4.50 -17.34 0.51
N GLU A 29 -5.62 -17.97 0.14
CA GLU A 29 -5.69 -18.83 -1.05
C GLU A 29 -5.48 -18.05 -2.35
N GLU A 30 -6.00 -16.82 -2.42
CA GLU A 30 -5.88 -15.93 -3.57
C GLU A 30 -5.36 -14.56 -3.16
N ILE A 31 -4.43 -14.02 -3.96
CA ILE A 31 -3.89 -12.67 -3.78
C ILE A 31 -4.95 -11.63 -4.21
N PRO A 32 -5.36 -10.69 -3.34
CA PRO A 32 -6.35 -9.68 -3.68
C PRO A 32 -5.94 -8.79 -4.86
N TYR A 33 -6.92 -8.27 -5.62
CA TYR A 33 -6.63 -7.38 -6.74
C TYR A 33 -5.80 -6.15 -6.33
N PHE A 34 -6.18 -5.48 -5.23
CA PHE A 34 -5.50 -4.28 -4.75
C PHE A 34 -4.03 -4.55 -4.35
N TYR A 35 -3.69 -5.79 -3.98
CA TYR A 35 -2.32 -6.16 -3.65
C TYR A 35 -1.37 -5.87 -4.81
N ARG A 36 -1.81 -6.15 -6.04
CA ARG A 36 -1.02 -5.87 -7.25
C ARG A 36 -0.82 -4.37 -7.48
N CYS A 37 -1.81 -3.55 -7.12
CA CYS A 37 -1.68 -2.09 -7.17
C CYS A 37 -0.60 -1.61 -6.19
N LEU A 38 -0.58 -2.15 -4.97
CA LEU A 38 0.44 -1.85 -3.96
C LEU A 38 1.83 -2.33 -4.39
N GLU A 39 1.94 -3.52 -4.99
CA GLU A 39 3.20 -4.01 -5.55
C GLU A 39 3.72 -3.10 -6.66
N ASN A 40 2.85 -2.67 -7.57
CA ASN A 40 3.22 -1.73 -8.63
C ASN A 40 3.77 -0.41 -8.06
N MET A 41 3.12 0.13 -7.02
CA MET A 41 3.62 1.34 -6.34
C MET A 41 5.03 1.12 -5.78
N LYS A 42 5.25 0.01 -5.06
CA LYS A 42 6.57 -0.34 -4.53
C LYS A 42 7.61 -0.46 -5.64
N TYR A 43 7.31 -1.21 -6.70
CA TYR A 43 8.26 -1.46 -7.79
C TYR A 43 8.57 -0.19 -8.58
N ASN A 44 7.59 0.68 -8.79
CA ASN A 44 7.82 1.98 -9.42
C ASN A 44 8.78 2.84 -8.58
N LEU A 45 8.64 2.83 -7.25
CA LEU A 45 9.58 3.51 -6.35
C LEU A 45 10.98 2.89 -6.42
N GLU A 46 11.09 1.56 -6.38
CA GLU A 46 12.39 0.86 -6.49
C GLU A 46 13.10 1.17 -7.81
N ILE A 47 12.38 1.14 -8.93
CA ILE A 47 12.91 1.51 -10.24
C ILE A 47 13.35 2.97 -10.24
N CYS A 48 12.53 3.89 -9.70
CA CYS A 48 12.89 5.30 -9.59
C CYS A 48 14.21 5.52 -8.84
N PHE A 49 14.40 4.82 -7.72
CA PHE A 49 15.64 4.91 -6.95
C PHE A 49 16.82 4.32 -7.71
N LEU A 50 16.64 3.17 -8.36
CA LEU A 50 17.69 2.49 -9.11
C LEU A 50 18.21 3.34 -10.27
N VAL A 51 17.32 4.01 -11.01
CA VAL A 51 17.68 4.82 -12.18
C VAL A 51 17.94 6.29 -11.84
N GLN A 52 17.85 6.66 -10.55
CA GLN A 52 17.98 8.04 -10.07
C GLN A 52 17.05 9.01 -10.82
N TYR A 53 15.79 8.60 -11.00
CA TYR A 53 14.82 9.35 -11.77
C TYR A 53 14.57 10.75 -11.17
N GLU A 54 14.66 11.78 -12.01
CA GLU A 54 14.47 13.18 -11.59
C GLU A 54 13.02 13.66 -11.71
N GLY A 55 12.16 12.95 -12.45
CA GLY A 55 10.75 13.33 -12.70
C GLY A 55 9.79 12.94 -11.58
N TRP A 56 10.06 13.38 -10.36
CA TRP A 56 9.31 12.98 -9.18
C TRP A 56 7.81 13.38 -9.25
N GLU A 57 7.46 14.44 -9.97
CA GLU A 57 6.06 14.86 -10.17
C GLU A 57 5.27 13.83 -10.98
N GLN A 58 5.89 13.21 -12.00
CA GLN A 58 5.23 12.12 -12.72
C GLN A 58 5.09 10.87 -11.83
N MET A 59 6.06 10.63 -10.95
CA MET A 59 6.02 9.51 -10.00
C MET A 59 4.88 9.68 -8.99
N GLU A 60 4.70 10.88 -8.43
CA GLU A 60 3.57 11.20 -7.55
C GLU A 60 2.22 10.86 -8.22
N GLN A 61 2.02 11.28 -9.47
CA GLN A 61 0.77 11.00 -10.20
C GLN A 61 0.53 9.49 -10.39
N ILE A 62 1.59 8.73 -10.68
CA ILE A 62 1.51 7.27 -10.82
C ILE A 62 1.13 6.62 -9.49
N LEU A 63 1.72 7.07 -8.38
CA LEU A 63 1.45 6.54 -7.04
C LEU A 63 0.02 6.85 -6.59
N ILE A 64 -0.46 8.08 -6.81
CA ILE A 64 -1.85 8.47 -6.51
C ILE A 64 -2.85 7.64 -7.34
N ARG A 65 -2.58 7.43 -8.63
CA ARG A 65 -3.41 6.60 -9.50
C ARG A 65 -3.51 5.16 -8.97
N ASP A 66 -2.37 4.56 -8.65
CA ASP A 66 -2.33 3.17 -8.19
C ASP A 66 -2.94 3.02 -6.78
N TRP A 67 -2.76 4.02 -5.90
CA TRP A 67 -3.42 4.09 -4.60
C TRP A 67 -4.94 4.21 -4.72
N SER A 68 -5.42 5.05 -5.64
CA SER A 68 -6.86 5.17 -5.92
C SER A 68 -7.44 3.85 -6.46
N ALA A 69 -6.69 3.14 -7.32
CA ALA A 69 -7.09 1.82 -7.80
C ALA A 69 -7.12 0.77 -6.67
N ALA A 70 -6.15 0.81 -5.75
CA ALA A 70 -6.12 -0.07 -4.58
C ALA A 70 -7.33 0.19 -3.65
N ASN A 71 -7.79 1.43 -3.57
CA ASN A 71 -8.94 1.85 -2.75
C ASN A 71 -10.28 1.80 -3.48
N HIS A 72 -10.38 1.08 -4.60
CA HIS A 72 -11.65 0.95 -5.32
C HIS A 72 -12.75 0.34 -4.43
N VAL A 73 -13.91 0.98 -4.35
CA VAL A 73 -14.97 0.65 -3.37
C VAL A 73 -15.50 -0.79 -3.44
N LEU A 74 -15.49 -1.42 -4.63
CA LEU A 74 -16.05 -2.77 -4.82
C LEU A 74 -15.04 -3.92 -4.72
N ILE A 75 -13.78 -3.67 -5.08
CA ILE A 75 -12.77 -4.74 -5.28
C ILE A 75 -11.42 -4.41 -4.62
N GLY A 76 -11.39 -3.31 -3.88
CA GLY A 76 -10.20 -2.76 -3.24
C GLY A 76 -10.16 -3.02 -1.74
N ILE A 77 -9.27 -2.28 -1.08
CA ILE A 77 -9.03 -2.32 0.36
C ILE A 77 -10.32 -2.24 1.20
N PRO A 78 -11.33 -1.39 0.90
CA PRO A 78 -12.53 -1.28 1.73
C PRO A 78 -13.38 -2.56 1.79
N GLY A 79 -13.30 -3.41 0.77
CA GLY A 79 -14.03 -4.69 0.71
C GLY A 79 -13.20 -5.88 1.17
N PHE A 80 -11.96 -5.66 1.62
CA PHE A 80 -11.04 -6.72 1.97
C PHE A 80 -11.32 -7.25 3.37
N ASP A 81 -11.46 -8.57 3.48
CA ASP A 81 -11.58 -9.29 4.73
C ASP A 81 -10.69 -10.54 4.68
N PHE A 82 -10.22 -10.99 5.84
CA PHE A 82 -9.32 -12.12 5.99
C PHE A 82 -9.70 -12.97 7.20
N ALA A 83 -9.48 -14.28 7.06
CA ALA A 83 -9.82 -15.25 8.08
C ALA A 83 -8.90 -15.13 9.31
N ALA A 84 -9.46 -15.42 10.47
CA ALA A 84 -8.75 -15.51 11.75
C ALA A 84 -9.33 -16.68 12.56
N LYS A 85 -8.54 -17.24 13.49
CA LYS A 85 -8.95 -18.41 14.31
C LYS A 85 -9.84 -18.00 15.48
N SER A 86 -9.83 -16.72 15.85
CA SER A 86 -10.65 -16.18 16.94
C SER A 86 -11.00 -14.72 16.71
N ALA A 87 -12.03 -14.23 17.40
CA ALA A 87 -12.41 -12.81 17.38
C ALA A 87 -11.31 -11.89 17.93
N ALA A 88 -10.50 -12.38 18.89
CA ALA A 88 -9.39 -11.61 19.44
C ALA A 88 -8.25 -11.44 18.42
N GLU A 89 -7.84 -12.55 17.78
CA GLU A 89 -6.84 -12.51 16.69
C GLU A 89 -7.34 -11.65 15.52
N LYS A 90 -8.63 -11.75 15.17
CA LYS A 90 -9.23 -10.91 14.14
C LYS A 90 -9.08 -9.42 14.47
N ALA A 91 -9.41 -9.02 15.70
CA ALA A 91 -9.30 -7.64 16.12
C ALA A 91 -7.86 -7.12 16.08
N GLU A 92 -6.88 -7.94 16.49
CA GLU A 92 -5.45 -7.58 16.44
C GLU A 92 -4.98 -7.37 14.98
N LEU A 93 -5.32 -8.29 14.09
CA LEU A 93 -4.99 -8.21 12.67
C LEU A 93 -5.67 -7.01 12.00
N ASP A 94 -6.95 -6.75 12.30
CA ASP A 94 -7.67 -5.59 11.78
C ASP A 94 -7.03 -4.28 12.25
N CYS A 95 -6.64 -4.18 13.53
CA CYS A 95 -5.93 -3.01 14.06
C CYS A 95 -4.60 -2.80 13.33
N ARG A 96 -3.81 -3.85 13.14
CA ARG A 96 -2.54 -3.77 12.44
C ARG A 96 -2.71 -3.38 10.97
N PHE A 97 -3.72 -3.93 10.30
CA PHE A 97 -4.02 -3.59 8.91
C PHE A 97 -4.40 -2.11 8.77
N ILE A 98 -5.28 -1.61 9.64
CA ILE A 98 -5.69 -0.19 9.66
C ILE A 98 -4.49 0.73 9.93
N GLU A 99 -3.61 0.36 10.87
CA GLU A 99 -2.39 1.12 11.16
C GLU A 99 -1.47 1.22 9.93
N LEU A 100 -1.24 0.11 9.24
CA LEU A 100 -0.41 0.07 8.04
C LEU A 100 -0.98 0.93 6.90
N LEU A 101 -2.31 0.90 6.72
CA LEU A 101 -3.00 1.75 5.75
C LEU A 101 -2.87 3.23 6.10
N ALA A 102 -3.12 3.59 7.36
CA ALA A 102 -3.03 4.98 7.82
C ALA A 102 -1.62 5.55 7.61
N ASN A 103 -0.57 4.75 7.81
CA ASN A 103 0.82 5.16 7.55
C ASN A 103 1.04 5.54 6.09
N ILE A 104 0.47 4.80 5.14
CA ILE A 104 0.55 5.12 3.70
C ILE A 104 -0.29 6.36 3.37
N GLU A 105 -1.50 6.48 3.94
CA GLU A 105 -2.39 7.62 3.73
C GLU A 105 -1.75 8.96 4.11
N THR A 106 -0.82 8.98 5.09
CA THR A 106 -0.10 10.20 5.45
C THR A 106 0.68 10.84 4.28
N PHE A 107 0.99 10.06 3.25
CA PHE A 107 1.70 10.50 2.05
C PHE A 107 0.78 10.81 0.87
N LEU A 108 -0.40 10.20 0.82
CA LEU A 108 -1.24 10.14 -0.40
C LEU A 108 -2.63 10.79 -0.24
N ALA A 109 -2.92 11.43 0.91
CA ALA A 109 -4.19 12.12 1.22
C ALA A 109 -4.19 13.66 0.97
#